data_AF-A0A8T0ZKZ1-F1
#
_entry.id   AF-A0A8T0ZKZ1-F1
#
_cell.length_a   1.000
_cell.length_b   1.000
_cell.length_c   1.000
_cell.angle_alpha   90.00
_cell.angle_beta   90.00
_cell.angle_gamma   90.00
#
_symmetry.space_group_name_H-M   'P 1'
#
loop_
_entity.id
_entity.type
_entity.pdbx_description
1 polymer ?
#
loop_
_entity_poly.entity_id
_entity_poly.type
_entity_poly.pdbx_seq_one_letter_code
_entity_poly.pdbx_strand_id
1 'polypeptide(L)'
;MANNFELDHAYLRQTVGTPLTEAMAQLAILQPEDPVEFLGNYLLKHVANVEAQQKLQKQKQRSGLVTPRDNAFLQFDGTEQQEQQLAWEQMLEEEKQVHDQLHSEPSVALVFQRFLEWICSVLNAEEAYIGRKCVDPQGSNVIHFVASSKHPQSTVIDKFVIQPTDEGDEEGVRRGIGVTFDVFKEIALTDEDGNPGVDAEGNALPAAPPKFVHVENVLRDPRVKFFGVPKLGALVARAGQYKSYLHADVHNESKPEEPNVLEQWLVFSADTIGQARAFTKKEIDRFRHATELFLTTLEEKERALYIKDNERRLSNDEPLLREFLVAFAAQVAVHEENMATQLAGPPEGEELSEAAQYQRAAKEAELRLSFLTTLLISHIPTLSLASARVVPFKGFVLTTFAATLELLGYTRRDLYNPATSQPSWDKISPLLGEAMLTTSMNAFESSLVTMGSLAEADSTSAKGLQAIRKALPATPAAASQAKQGLTEISKADVDAASPVASCFYVWSLAVVARAESITAMAEQAQQLEDEAAAAAEGTGDDA
;
A
#
# COMPACT_ATOMS: atom_id res chain seq x y z
N MET A 1 -36.68 20.39 68.76
CA MET A 1 -37.49 20.17 67.53
C MET A 1 -36.50 19.80 66.45
N ALA A 2 -36.30 18.51 66.19
CA ALA A 2 -35.52 18.08 65.04
C ALA A 2 -36.30 18.51 63.79
N ASN A 3 -35.66 19.27 62.90
CA ASN A 3 -36.31 19.87 61.75
C ASN A 3 -36.88 18.76 60.86
N ASN A 4 -38.15 18.86 60.47
CA ASN A 4 -38.83 17.88 59.60
C ASN A 4 -38.02 17.53 58.34
N PHE A 5 -37.21 18.45 57.84
CA PHE A 5 -36.27 18.23 56.73
C PHE A 5 -35.21 17.14 56.97
N GLU A 6 -34.70 16.97 58.19
CA GLU A 6 -33.70 15.94 58.49
C GLU A 6 -34.31 14.54 58.52
N LEU A 7 -35.58 14.44 58.95
CA LEU A 7 -36.34 13.18 58.95
C LEU A 7 -36.71 12.74 57.53
N ASP A 8 -37.14 13.67 56.67
CA ASP A 8 -37.49 13.38 55.28
C ASP A 8 -36.25 12.97 54.46
N HIS A 9 -35.10 13.63 54.66
CA HIS A 9 -33.86 13.26 53.99
C HIS A 9 -33.34 11.88 54.40
N ALA A 10 -33.44 11.54 55.69
CA ALA A 10 -33.09 10.21 56.18
C ALA A 10 -34.00 9.12 55.58
N TYR A 11 -35.32 9.40 55.51
CA TYR A 11 -36.30 8.49 54.93
C TYR A 11 -36.05 8.24 53.43
N LEU A 12 -35.78 9.29 52.65
CA LEU A 12 -35.49 9.18 51.22
C LEU A 12 -34.20 8.40 50.96
N ARG A 13 -33.13 8.70 51.72
CA ARG A 13 -31.85 8.00 51.57
C ARG A 13 -31.96 6.52 51.91
N GLN A 14 -32.75 6.17 52.93
CA GLN A 14 -32.94 4.77 53.32
C GLN A 14 -33.86 3.99 52.37
N THR A 15 -34.87 4.66 51.79
CA THR A 15 -35.92 3.96 51.01
C THR A 15 -35.57 3.86 49.53
N VAL A 16 -35.04 4.95 48.93
CA VAL A 16 -34.77 5.02 47.48
C VAL A 16 -33.29 5.23 47.16
N GLY A 17 -32.44 5.49 48.16
CA GLY A 17 -31.04 5.84 47.94
C GLY A 17 -30.25 4.77 47.19
N THR A 18 -30.31 3.51 47.62
CA THR A 18 -29.59 2.39 46.96
C THR A 18 -30.06 2.12 45.52
N PRO A 19 -31.36 1.88 45.26
CA PRO A 19 -31.81 1.59 43.89
C PRO A 19 -31.62 2.76 42.93
N LEU A 20 -31.74 4.01 43.41
CA LEU A 20 -31.50 5.19 42.60
C LEU A 20 -30.00 5.35 42.26
N THR A 21 -29.10 5.07 43.21
CA THR A 21 -27.64 5.15 42.97
C THR A 21 -27.19 4.12 41.94
N GLU A 22 -27.71 2.88 42.03
CA GLU A 22 -27.43 1.83 41.04
C GLU A 22 -27.97 2.19 39.65
N ALA A 23 -29.19 2.75 39.59
CA ALA A 23 -29.80 3.18 38.35
C ALA A 23 -29.02 4.34 37.70
N MET A 24 -28.54 5.29 38.49
CA MET A 24 -27.69 6.39 38.00
C MET A 24 -26.31 5.91 37.54
N ALA A 25 -25.73 4.89 38.19
CA ALA A 25 -24.48 4.28 37.73
C ALA A 25 -24.65 3.59 36.36
N GLN A 26 -25.75 2.86 36.16
CA GLN A 26 -26.09 2.25 34.86
C GLN A 26 -26.35 3.29 33.77
N LEU A 27 -27.02 4.40 34.10
CA LEU A 27 -27.27 5.50 33.18
C LEU A 27 -25.99 6.20 32.74
N ALA A 28 -25.02 6.38 33.64
CA ALA A 28 -23.72 6.95 33.31
C ALA A 28 -22.90 6.06 32.36
N ILE A 29 -23.12 4.75 32.39
CA ILE A 29 -22.44 3.75 31.55
C ILE A 29 -23.11 3.65 30.17
N LEU A 30 -24.44 3.59 30.14
CA LEU A 30 -25.20 3.29 28.92
C LEU A 30 -25.57 4.52 28.09
N GLN A 31 -25.58 5.71 28.70
CA GLN A 31 -25.94 7.00 28.08
C GLN A 31 -27.13 6.90 27.09
N PRO A 32 -28.30 6.43 27.54
CA PRO A 32 -29.48 6.31 26.69
C PRO A 32 -30.02 7.68 26.26
N GLU A 33 -30.71 7.73 25.11
CA GLU A 33 -31.26 8.96 24.53
C GLU A 33 -32.30 9.65 25.44
N ASP A 34 -33.15 8.88 26.14
CA ASP A 34 -34.01 9.39 27.22
C ASP A 34 -33.55 8.88 28.60
N PRO A 35 -32.80 9.70 29.37
CA PRO A 35 -32.31 9.31 30.69
C PRO A 35 -33.42 9.16 31.73
N VAL A 36 -34.55 9.85 31.59
CA VAL A 36 -35.64 9.83 32.58
C VAL A 36 -36.51 8.59 32.38
N GLU A 37 -36.83 8.24 31.14
CA GLU A 37 -37.57 7.03 30.81
C GLU A 37 -36.77 5.77 31.17
N PHE A 38 -35.47 5.76 30.87
CA PHE A 38 -34.57 4.67 31.28
C PHE A 38 -34.55 4.48 32.80
N LEU A 39 -34.42 5.57 33.56
CA LEU A 39 -34.42 5.53 35.02
C LEU A 39 -35.75 4.98 35.57
N GLY A 40 -36.88 5.41 35.01
CA GLY A 40 -38.21 4.92 35.39
C GLY A 40 -38.37 3.42 35.14
N ASN A 41 -38.01 2.96 33.95
CA ASN A 41 -38.08 1.54 33.57
C ASN A 41 -37.12 0.68 34.42
N TYR A 42 -35.93 1.20 34.74
CA TYR A 42 -34.97 0.51 35.61
C TYR A 42 -35.51 0.34 37.03
N LEU A 43 -36.10 1.39 37.62
CA LEU A 43 -36.68 1.31 38.97
C LEU A 43 -37.88 0.37 39.03
N LEU A 44 -38.76 0.37 38.00
CA LEU A 44 -39.86 -0.57 37.88
C LEU A 44 -39.37 -2.03 37.79
N LYS A 45 -38.32 -2.27 36.98
CA LYS A 45 -37.68 -3.58 36.88
C LYS A 45 -37.02 -4.00 38.19
N HIS A 46 -36.39 -3.08 38.92
CA HIS A 46 -35.78 -3.36 40.22
C HIS A 46 -36.84 -3.82 41.24
N VAL A 47 -37.99 -3.13 41.32
CA VAL A 47 -39.10 -3.55 42.21
C VAL A 47 -39.64 -4.92 41.80
N ALA A 48 -39.85 -5.17 40.50
CA ALA A 48 -40.27 -6.47 40.00
C ALA A 48 -39.28 -7.59 40.35
N ASN A 49 -37.98 -7.32 40.26
CA ASN A 49 -36.91 -8.25 40.63
C ASN A 49 -36.86 -8.53 42.13
N VAL A 50 -37.03 -7.50 42.97
CA VAL A 50 -37.08 -7.66 44.43
C VAL A 50 -38.31 -8.47 44.84
N GLU A 51 -39.48 -8.19 44.25
CA GLU A 51 -40.69 -8.98 44.49
C GLU A 51 -40.55 -10.44 44.01
N ALA A 52 -39.91 -10.65 42.85
CA ALA A 52 -39.60 -11.98 42.34
C ALA A 52 -38.63 -12.73 43.28
N GLN A 53 -37.58 -12.06 43.78
CA GLN A 53 -36.65 -12.64 44.76
C GLN A 53 -37.32 -12.95 46.09
N GLN A 54 -38.22 -12.10 46.58
CA GLN A 54 -38.99 -12.37 47.80
C GLN A 54 -39.99 -13.53 47.60
N LYS A 55 -40.63 -13.63 46.44
CA LYS A 55 -41.47 -14.79 46.07
C LYS A 55 -40.64 -16.07 45.98
N LEU A 56 -39.45 -16.00 45.40
CA LEU A 56 -38.48 -17.12 45.32
C LEU A 56 -37.98 -17.53 46.72
N GLN A 57 -37.69 -16.59 47.61
CA GLN A 57 -37.29 -16.90 48.99
C GLN A 57 -38.44 -17.53 49.79
N LYS A 58 -39.68 -17.03 49.61
CA LYS A 58 -40.88 -17.60 50.22
C LYS A 58 -41.22 -18.99 49.64
N GLN A 59 -40.97 -19.23 48.35
CA GLN A 59 -41.09 -20.55 47.72
C GLN A 59 -40.01 -21.53 48.20
N LYS A 60 -38.75 -21.09 48.31
CA LYS A 60 -37.64 -21.90 48.86
C LYS A 60 -37.88 -22.33 50.30
N GLN A 61 -38.58 -21.53 51.11
CA GLN A 61 -38.97 -21.89 52.48
C GLN A 61 -40.22 -22.79 52.57
N ARG A 62 -41.04 -22.92 51.52
CA ARG A 62 -42.35 -23.61 51.59
C ARG A 62 -42.53 -24.87 50.73
N SER A 63 -41.63 -25.27 49.84
CA SER A 63 -41.87 -26.51 49.08
C SER A 63 -40.62 -27.28 48.69
N GLY A 64 -40.42 -28.44 49.34
CA GLY A 64 -39.73 -29.60 48.77
C GLY A 64 -40.53 -30.29 47.65
N LEU A 65 -41.22 -29.51 46.81
CA LEU A 65 -41.97 -29.97 45.64
C LEU A 65 -41.85 -28.89 44.56
N VAL A 66 -40.67 -28.82 43.94
CA VAL A 66 -40.46 -28.05 42.71
C VAL A 66 -40.88 -28.95 41.55
N THR A 67 -41.90 -28.53 40.80
CA THR A 67 -42.21 -29.13 39.51
C THR A 67 -41.06 -28.84 38.53
N PRO A 68 -40.55 -29.83 37.77
CA PRO A 68 -39.36 -29.70 36.90
C PRO A 68 -39.42 -28.59 35.84
N ARG A 69 -40.60 -28.01 35.59
CA ARG A 69 -40.85 -27.08 34.49
C ARG A 69 -40.45 -25.63 34.79
N ASP A 70 -40.47 -25.23 36.06
CA ASP A 70 -40.16 -23.84 36.47
C ASP A 70 -38.66 -23.60 36.72
N ASN A 71 -37.91 -24.64 37.13
CA ASN A 71 -36.44 -24.59 37.16
C ASN A 71 -35.84 -24.50 35.75
N ALA A 72 -36.49 -25.11 34.76
CA ALA A 72 -35.99 -25.10 33.39
C ALA A 72 -36.00 -23.68 32.77
N PHE A 73 -37.03 -22.86 33.01
CA PHE A 73 -37.13 -21.52 32.43
C PHE A 73 -36.18 -20.49 33.07
N LEU A 74 -35.99 -20.51 34.39
CA LEU A 74 -35.07 -19.58 35.07
C LEU A 74 -33.60 -19.99 34.92
N GLN A 75 -33.30 -21.28 34.74
CA GLN A 75 -31.97 -21.72 34.34
C GLN A 75 -31.70 -21.34 32.89
N PHE A 76 -32.63 -21.51 31.95
CA PHE A 76 -32.43 -21.13 30.54
C PHE A 76 -32.04 -19.66 30.37
N ASP A 77 -32.78 -18.72 30.97
CA ASP A 77 -32.53 -17.27 30.81
C ASP A 77 -31.20 -16.82 31.44
N GLY A 78 -30.81 -17.40 32.58
CA GLY A 78 -29.53 -17.12 33.23
C GLY A 78 -28.34 -17.78 32.55
N THR A 79 -28.54 -18.95 31.93
CA THR A 79 -27.49 -19.69 31.20
C THR A 79 -27.25 -19.02 29.84
N GLU A 80 -28.29 -18.58 29.13
CA GLU A 80 -28.12 -17.83 27.86
C GLU A 80 -27.43 -16.47 28.08
N GLN A 81 -27.74 -15.76 29.17
CA GLN A 81 -27.05 -14.50 29.51
C GLN A 81 -25.60 -14.73 29.94
N GLN A 82 -25.31 -15.80 30.69
CA GLN A 82 -23.93 -16.17 31.02
C GLN A 82 -23.14 -16.64 29.81
N GLU A 83 -23.75 -17.43 28.92
CA GLU A 83 -23.13 -17.88 27.67
C GLU A 83 -22.85 -16.71 26.73
N GLN A 84 -23.75 -15.72 26.66
CA GLN A 84 -23.52 -14.48 25.91
C GLN A 84 -22.40 -13.63 26.53
N GLN A 85 -22.33 -13.51 27.86
CA GLN A 85 -21.25 -12.80 28.54
C GLN A 85 -19.90 -13.49 28.34
N LEU A 86 -19.84 -14.82 28.48
CA LEU A 86 -18.64 -15.61 28.23
C LEU A 86 -18.19 -15.51 26.77
N ALA A 87 -19.14 -15.57 25.82
CA ALA A 87 -18.84 -15.40 24.40
C ALA A 87 -18.32 -13.99 24.09
N TRP A 88 -18.85 -12.96 24.76
CA TRP A 88 -18.38 -11.58 24.65
C TRP A 88 -16.98 -11.39 25.23
N GLU A 89 -16.71 -11.92 26.42
CA GLU A 89 -15.38 -11.86 27.04
C GLU A 89 -14.34 -12.59 26.19
N GLN A 90 -14.67 -13.76 25.65
CA GLN A 90 -13.80 -14.49 24.72
C GLN A 90 -13.51 -13.69 23.45
N MET A 91 -14.54 -13.08 22.87
CA MET A 91 -14.40 -12.23 21.69
C MET A 91 -13.49 -11.03 21.96
N LEU A 92 -13.63 -10.39 23.12
CA LEU A 92 -12.80 -9.24 23.51
C LEU A 92 -11.34 -9.64 23.75
N GLU A 93 -11.10 -10.81 24.34
CA GLU A 93 -9.74 -11.33 24.56
C GLU A 93 -9.08 -11.71 23.24
N GLU A 94 -9.82 -12.36 22.33
CA GLU A 94 -9.35 -12.64 20.96
C GLU A 94 -9.00 -11.34 20.21
N GLU A 95 -9.83 -10.31 20.33
CA GLU A 95 -9.60 -9.00 19.70
C GLU A 95 -8.35 -8.30 20.25
N LYS A 96 -8.16 -8.31 21.57
CA LYS A 96 -6.95 -7.77 22.20
C LYS A 96 -5.71 -8.54 21.77
N GLN A 97 -5.79 -9.87 21.76
CA GLN A 97 -4.67 -10.71 21.36
C GLN A 97 -4.26 -10.43 19.91
N VAL A 98 -5.24 -10.28 19.00
CA VAL A 98 -4.97 -9.93 17.61
C VAL A 98 -4.42 -8.53 17.49
N HIS A 99 -4.99 -7.56 18.21
CA HIS A 99 -4.51 -6.18 18.22
C HIS A 99 -3.04 -6.08 18.67
N ASP A 100 -2.67 -6.81 19.73
CA ASP A 100 -1.28 -6.89 20.22
C ASP A 100 -0.36 -7.57 19.20
N GLN A 101 -0.83 -8.65 18.55
CA GLN A 101 -0.08 -9.31 17.49
C GLN A 101 0.17 -8.37 16.31
N LEU A 102 -0.85 -7.67 15.82
CA LEU A 102 -0.73 -6.71 14.71
C LEU A 102 0.22 -5.57 15.07
N HIS A 103 0.20 -5.08 16.31
CA HIS A 103 1.13 -4.07 16.79
C HIS A 103 2.58 -4.55 16.84
N SER A 104 2.82 -5.83 17.12
CA SER A 104 4.15 -6.41 17.22
C SER A 104 4.84 -6.62 15.86
N GLU A 105 4.09 -6.71 14.76
CA GLU A 105 4.62 -7.00 13.43
C GLU A 105 5.54 -5.88 12.90
N PRO A 106 6.62 -6.19 12.16
CA PRO A 106 7.61 -5.19 11.78
C PRO A 106 7.22 -4.34 10.56
N SER A 107 6.24 -4.76 9.76
CA SER A 107 5.84 -4.07 8.52
C SER A 107 4.33 -4.09 8.29
N VAL A 108 3.82 -3.10 7.55
CA VAL A 108 2.39 -3.02 7.19
C VAL A 108 1.94 -4.19 6.32
N ALA A 109 2.81 -4.71 5.45
CA ALA A 109 2.49 -5.88 4.62
C ALA A 109 2.19 -7.13 5.48
N LEU A 110 2.98 -7.36 6.53
CA LEU A 110 2.74 -8.45 7.48
C LEU A 110 1.50 -8.21 8.32
N VAL A 111 1.22 -6.96 8.72
CA VAL A 111 -0.03 -6.57 9.40
C VAL A 111 -1.25 -6.92 8.54
N PHE A 112 -1.23 -6.60 7.25
CA PHE A 112 -2.29 -7.00 6.32
C PHE A 112 -2.43 -8.52 6.24
N GLN A 113 -1.32 -9.23 6.09
CA GLN A 113 -1.35 -10.69 5.99
C GLN A 113 -1.94 -11.33 7.25
N ARG A 114 -1.47 -10.96 8.44
CA ARG A 114 -1.94 -11.53 9.71
C ARG A 114 -3.41 -11.25 9.98
N PHE A 115 -3.85 -10.02 9.71
CA PHE A 115 -5.25 -9.67 9.83
C PHE A 115 -6.12 -10.49 8.87
N LEU A 116 -5.67 -10.65 7.61
CA LEU A 116 -6.39 -11.41 6.61
C LEU A 116 -6.47 -12.91 6.94
N GLU A 117 -5.39 -13.50 7.45
CA GLU A 117 -5.36 -14.88 7.94
C GLU A 117 -6.37 -15.07 9.10
N TRP A 118 -6.37 -14.15 10.06
CA TRP A 118 -7.29 -14.18 11.20
C TRP A 118 -8.75 -14.02 10.78
N ILE A 119 -9.09 -12.99 9.99
CA ILE A 119 -10.48 -12.74 9.59
C ILE A 119 -11.01 -13.87 8.69
N CYS A 120 -10.14 -14.47 7.86
CA CYS A 120 -10.51 -15.63 7.05
C CYS A 120 -10.87 -16.83 7.93
N SER A 121 -10.10 -17.09 8.99
CA SER A 121 -10.38 -18.15 9.96
C SER A 121 -11.67 -17.88 10.74
N VAL A 122 -11.85 -16.66 11.23
CA VAL A 122 -13.00 -16.24 12.03
C VAL A 122 -14.31 -16.34 11.25
N LEU A 123 -14.29 -15.97 9.98
CA LEU A 123 -15.47 -16.00 9.12
C LEU A 123 -15.65 -17.34 8.40
N ASN A 124 -14.74 -18.29 8.59
CA ASN A 124 -14.65 -19.52 7.81
C ASN A 124 -14.69 -19.24 6.28
N ALA A 125 -14.12 -18.11 5.87
CA ALA A 125 -14.09 -17.67 4.48
C ALA A 125 -13.10 -18.54 3.67
N GLU A 126 -13.28 -18.56 2.35
CA GLU A 126 -12.34 -19.23 1.45
C GLU A 126 -11.11 -18.37 1.21
N GLU A 127 -11.29 -17.07 1.00
CA GLU A 127 -10.21 -16.10 0.87
C GLU A 127 -10.67 -14.74 1.37
N ALA A 128 -9.74 -13.97 1.94
CA ALA A 128 -9.96 -12.58 2.31
C ALA A 128 -8.83 -11.73 1.72
N TYR A 129 -9.14 -10.54 1.22
CA TYR A 129 -8.19 -9.68 0.53
C TYR A 129 -8.46 -8.19 0.77
N ILE A 130 -7.40 -7.39 0.69
CA ILE A 130 -7.43 -5.93 0.86
C ILE A 130 -7.09 -5.26 -0.47
N GLY A 131 -7.95 -4.32 -0.87
CA GLY A 131 -7.72 -3.39 -1.97
C GLY A 131 -7.42 -1.98 -1.48
N ARG A 132 -6.64 -1.23 -2.25
CA ARG A 132 -6.46 0.22 -2.11
C ARG A 132 -7.20 0.92 -3.25
N LYS A 133 -7.94 1.98 -2.94
CA LYS A 133 -8.48 2.86 -3.97
C LYS A 133 -7.35 3.73 -4.51
N CYS A 134 -7.12 3.67 -5.82
CA CYS A 134 -6.17 4.52 -6.52
C CYS A 134 -6.76 5.03 -7.83
N VAL A 135 -6.00 5.86 -8.54
CA VAL A 135 -6.38 6.43 -9.83
C VAL A 135 -5.44 5.88 -10.89
N ASP A 136 -5.99 5.39 -12.00
CA ASP A 136 -5.20 4.91 -13.11
C ASP A 136 -4.63 6.07 -13.96
N PRO A 137 -3.72 5.80 -14.92
CA PRO A 137 -3.18 6.85 -15.81
C PRO A 137 -4.23 7.59 -16.64
N GLN A 138 -5.43 7.02 -16.81
CA GLN A 138 -6.53 7.60 -17.58
C GLN A 138 -7.44 8.47 -16.69
N GLY A 139 -7.15 8.60 -15.40
CA GLY A 139 -7.95 9.37 -14.44
C GLY A 139 -9.15 8.61 -13.86
N SER A 140 -9.31 7.32 -14.16
CA SER A 140 -10.38 6.48 -13.63
C SER A 140 -10.04 5.93 -12.25
N ASN A 141 -11.01 5.89 -11.35
CA ASN A 141 -10.81 5.24 -10.06
C ASN A 141 -10.71 3.72 -10.24
N VAL A 142 -9.73 3.11 -9.59
CA VAL A 142 -9.49 1.67 -9.61
C VAL A 142 -9.29 1.16 -8.18
N ILE A 143 -9.72 -0.07 -7.91
CA ILE A 143 -9.40 -0.78 -6.66
C ILE A 143 -8.29 -1.76 -7.00
N HIS A 144 -7.10 -1.54 -6.45
CA HIS A 144 -5.94 -2.41 -6.63
C HIS A 144 -5.77 -3.32 -5.41
N PHE A 145 -5.80 -4.64 -5.60
CA PHE A 145 -5.66 -5.60 -4.52
C PHE A 145 -4.19 -5.84 -4.15
N VAL A 146 -3.85 -5.48 -2.91
CA VAL A 146 -2.46 -5.44 -2.41
C VAL A 146 -2.13 -6.59 -1.46
N ALA A 147 -3.12 -7.24 -0.85
CA ALA A 147 -2.90 -8.33 0.09
C ALA A 147 -4.02 -9.38 0.04
N SER A 148 -3.68 -10.62 0.35
CA SER A 148 -4.62 -11.76 0.43
C SER A 148 -4.21 -12.72 1.56
N SER A 149 -5.18 -13.35 2.21
CA SER A 149 -4.99 -14.43 3.19
C SER A 149 -4.33 -15.68 2.62
N LYS A 150 -4.35 -15.85 1.28
CA LYS A 150 -3.73 -16.97 0.56
C LYS A 150 -2.39 -16.62 -0.08
N HIS A 151 -1.77 -15.50 0.29
CA HIS A 151 -0.46 -15.13 -0.24
C HIS A 151 0.58 -16.26 0.01
N PRO A 152 1.38 -16.71 -0.98
CA PRO A 152 1.54 -16.20 -2.34
C PRO A 152 0.69 -16.91 -3.43
N GLN A 153 -0.19 -17.83 -3.05
CA GLN A 153 -0.98 -18.66 -3.98
C GLN A 153 -2.24 -17.97 -4.53
N SER A 154 -2.57 -16.79 -4.01
CA SER A 154 -3.74 -16.02 -4.44
C SER A 154 -3.64 -15.54 -5.89
N THR A 155 -4.74 -15.64 -6.62
CA THR A 155 -4.89 -15.09 -7.98
C THR A 155 -5.32 -13.62 -8.00
N VAL A 156 -5.61 -13.03 -6.83
CA VAL A 156 -6.22 -11.70 -6.68
C VAL A 156 -5.16 -10.61 -6.49
N ILE A 157 -3.99 -10.94 -5.93
CA ILE A 157 -2.89 -9.98 -5.73
C ILE A 157 -2.43 -9.39 -7.06
N ASP A 158 -2.12 -8.08 -7.06
CA ASP A 158 -1.71 -7.30 -8.24
C ASP A 158 -2.80 -7.23 -9.34
N LYS A 159 -4.05 -7.61 -9.01
CA LYS A 159 -5.22 -7.41 -9.87
C LYS A 159 -6.01 -6.18 -9.45
N PHE A 160 -6.80 -5.67 -10.38
CA PHE A 160 -7.60 -4.49 -10.16
C PHE A 160 -8.99 -4.57 -10.79
N VAL A 161 -9.89 -3.78 -10.21
CA VAL A 161 -11.24 -3.52 -10.70
C VAL A 161 -11.30 -2.03 -11.07
N ILE A 162 -11.91 -1.69 -12.20
CA ILE A 162 -12.03 -0.31 -12.68
C ILE A 162 -13.46 0.16 -12.38
N GLN A 163 -13.62 1.41 -11.97
CA GLN A 163 -14.93 2.01 -11.75
C GLN A 163 -15.75 1.97 -13.05
N PRO A 164 -17.04 1.62 -12.99
CA PRO A 164 -17.92 1.75 -14.14
C PRO A 164 -18.00 3.21 -14.59
N THR A 165 -17.75 3.47 -15.87
CA THR A 165 -18.12 4.74 -16.51
C THR A 165 -19.60 4.68 -16.90
N ASP A 166 -20.35 5.73 -16.58
CA ASP A 166 -21.81 5.82 -16.84
C ASP A 166 -22.14 5.94 -18.35
N GLU A 167 -21.16 6.07 -19.23
CA GLU A 167 -21.35 6.32 -20.67
C GLU A 167 -21.48 5.07 -21.56
N GLY A 168 -21.56 3.86 -20.97
CA GLY A 168 -21.61 2.58 -21.70
C GLY A 168 -22.95 1.84 -21.58
N ASP A 169 -24.01 2.36 -22.20
CA ASP A 169 -25.36 1.75 -22.26
C ASP A 169 -25.48 0.55 -23.23
N GLU A 170 -24.50 -0.35 -23.24
CA GLU A 170 -24.61 -1.64 -23.94
C GLU A 170 -24.59 -2.79 -22.93
N GLU A 171 -25.69 -3.55 -22.85
CA GLU A 171 -25.91 -4.71 -21.97
C GLU A 171 -24.79 -5.78 -22.00
N GLY A 172 -23.90 -5.73 -22.99
CA GLY A 172 -22.71 -6.59 -23.09
C GLY A 172 -21.51 -6.16 -22.23
N VAL A 173 -21.42 -4.90 -21.81
CA VAL A 173 -20.22 -4.32 -21.17
C VAL A 173 -20.23 -4.49 -19.65
N ARG A 174 -21.41 -4.64 -19.01
CA ARG A 174 -21.58 -4.70 -17.54
C ARG A 174 -20.96 -5.90 -16.82
N ARG A 175 -20.31 -6.84 -17.52
CA ARG A 175 -19.68 -8.02 -16.89
C ARG A 175 -18.38 -7.66 -16.21
N GLY A 176 -18.29 -7.90 -14.90
CA GLY A 176 -17.04 -7.75 -14.13
C GLY A 176 -16.58 -6.30 -13.87
N ILE A 177 -17.48 -5.31 -13.98
CA ILE A 177 -17.16 -3.89 -13.70
C ILE A 177 -17.25 -3.53 -12.20
N GLY A 178 -17.38 -4.52 -11.31
CA GLY A 178 -17.04 -4.30 -9.91
C GLY A 178 -18.20 -3.92 -9.00
N VAL A 179 -18.99 -4.92 -8.60
CA VAL A 179 -19.82 -4.82 -7.38
C VAL A 179 -19.02 -4.31 -6.18
N THR A 180 -17.71 -4.57 -6.16
CA THR A 180 -16.78 -4.07 -5.16
C THR A 180 -16.73 -2.53 -5.10
N PHE A 181 -17.09 -1.78 -6.15
CA PHE A 181 -17.23 -0.31 -6.10
C PHE A 181 -18.53 0.16 -5.46
N ASP A 182 -19.53 -0.72 -5.32
CA ASP A 182 -20.78 -0.36 -4.65
C ASP A 182 -20.53 0.04 -3.18
N VAL A 183 -19.38 -0.34 -2.59
CA VAL A 183 -18.92 0.10 -1.26
C VAL A 183 -18.70 1.62 -1.15
N PHE A 184 -18.54 2.32 -2.28
CA PHE A 184 -18.33 3.77 -2.32
C PHE A 184 -19.57 4.54 -2.80
N LYS A 185 -20.64 3.85 -3.20
CA LYS A 185 -21.85 4.52 -3.67
C LYS A 185 -22.54 5.16 -2.49
N GLU A 186 -22.82 6.45 -2.57
CA GLU A 186 -23.59 7.15 -1.54
C GLU A 186 -25.03 6.61 -1.55
N ILE A 187 -25.45 6.04 -0.42
CA ILE A 187 -26.83 5.57 -0.22
C ILE A 187 -27.45 6.48 0.83
N ALA A 188 -28.70 6.88 0.62
CA ALA A 188 -29.47 7.55 1.66
C ALA A 188 -29.54 6.62 2.89
N LEU A 189 -29.09 7.11 4.03
CA LEU A 189 -29.15 6.34 5.27
C LEU A 189 -30.61 6.04 5.57
N THR A 190 -30.94 4.77 5.81
CA THR A 190 -32.27 4.34 6.25
C THR A 190 -32.20 3.81 7.68
N ASP A 191 -33.27 4.01 8.46
CA ASP A 191 -33.45 3.38 9.77
C ASP A 191 -33.58 1.84 9.65
N GLU A 192 -33.68 1.14 10.80
CA GLU A 192 -33.83 -0.33 10.84
C GLU A 192 -35.11 -0.83 10.15
N ASP A 193 -36.07 0.06 9.90
CA ASP A 193 -37.36 -0.19 9.27
C ASP A 193 -37.43 0.24 7.78
N GLY A 194 -36.34 0.79 7.23
CA GLY A 194 -36.23 1.17 5.82
C GLY A 194 -36.74 2.57 5.46
N ASN A 195 -37.02 3.44 6.43
CA ASN A 195 -37.35 4.85 6.21
C ASN A 195 -36.09 5.73 6.17
N PRO A 196 -36.12 6.92 5.54
CA PRO A 196 -34.97 7.83 5.53
C PRO A 196 -34.57 8.21 6.96
N GLY A 197 -33.32 7.95 7.33
CA GLY A 197 -32.78 8.32 8.62
C GLY A 197 -32.77 9.84 8.76
N VAL A 198 -33.34 10.35 9.85
CA VAL A 198 -33.41 11.77 10.16
C VAL A 198 -32.51 12.10 11.34
N ASP A 199 -31.92 13.29 11.37
CA ASP A 199 -31.21 13.83 12.54
C ASP A 199 -32.19 14.15 13.69
N ALA A 200 -31.66 14.51 14.87
CA ALA A 200 -32.46 14.85 16.04
C ALA A 200 -33.41 16.06 15.80
N GLU A 201 -33.17 16.80 14.72
CA GLU A 201 -33.92 17.97 14.27
C GLU A 201 -34.90 17.66 13.12
N GLY A 202 -34.98 16.40 12.66
CA GLY A 202 -35.91 15.94 11.63
C GLY A 202 -35.45 16.15 10.17
N ASN A 203 -34.20 16.52 9.92
CA ASN A 203 -33.62 16.60 8.58
C ASN A 203 -33.08 15.26 8.13
N ALA A 204 -33.19 14.96 6.83
CA ALA A 204 -32.59 13.74 6.27
C ALA A 204 -31.07 13.72 6.50
N LEU A 205 -30.56 12.61 7.03
CA LEU A 205 -29.14 12.38 7.18
C LEU A 205 -28.45 12.45 5.80
N PRO A 206 -27.24 13.02 5.71
CA PRO A 206 -26.51 13.08 4.46
C PRO A 206 -26.25 11.66 3.92
N ALA A 207 -26.28 11.52 2.60
CA ALA A 207 -25.97 10.24 1.96
C ALA A 207 -24.56 9.80 2.34
N ALA A 208 -24.41 8.54 2.73
CA ALA A 208 -23.14 7.98 3.19
C ALA A 208 -22.83 6.68 2.43
N PRO A 209 -21.56 6.30 2.30
CA PRO A 209 -21.19 4.99 1.77
C PRO A 209 -21.85 3.87 2.59
N PRO A 210 -22.25 2.74 1.98
CA PRO A 210 -22.85 1.64 2.70
C PRO A 210 -21.89 1.07 3.75
N LYS A 211 -22.46 0.63 4.88
CA LYS A 211 -21.70 -0.05 5.94
C LYS A 211 -20.97 -1.29 5.42
N PHE A 212 -21.58 -2.01 4.47
CA PHE A 212 -21.01 -3.14 3.75
C PHE A 212 -21.84 -3.44 2.48
N VAL A 213 -21.27 -4.20 1.56
CA VAL A 213 -21.93 -4.78 0.39
C VAL A 213 -21.85 -6.30 0.51
N HIS A 214 -22.98 -6.99 0.42
CA HIS A 214 -23.04 -8.46 0.47
C HIS A 214 -23.76 -9.00 -0.78
N VAL A 215 -23.09 -9.90 -1.47
CA VAL A 215 -23.62 -10.65 -2.61
C VAL A 215 -23.75 -12.10 -2.19
N GLU A 216 -24.97 -12.56 -1.91
CA GLU A 216 -25.23 -13.94 -1.46
C GLU A 216 -24.87 -15.00 -2.50
N ASN A 217 -24.99 -14.67 -3.78
CA ASN A 217 -24.67 -15.57 -4.88
C ASN A 217 -23.94 -14.83 -6.00
N VAL A 218 -22.62 -14.95 -6.00
CA VAL A 218 -21.73 -14.26 -6.94
C VAL A 218 -21.95 -14.66 -8.40
N LEU A 219 -22.51 -15.83 -8.69
CA LEU A 219 -22.81 -16.27 -10.06
C LEU A 219 -24.10 -15.65 -10.61
N ARG A 220 -24.96 -15.12 -9.75
CA ARG A 220 -26.20 -14.44 -10.16
C ARG A 220 -25.98 -12.97 -10.50
N ASP A 221 -24.96 -12.34 -9.94
CA ASP A 221 -24.63 -10.95 -10.25
C ASP A 221 -23.51 -10.87 -11.31
N PRO A 222 -23.83 -10.48 -12.56
CA PRO A 222 -22.84 -10.42 -13.64
C PRO A 222 -21.75 -9.37 -13.42
N ARG A 223 -21.95 -8.43 -12.48
CA ARG A 223 -20.99 -7.35 -12.19
C ARG A 223 -19.83 -7.83 -11.33
N VAL A 224 -19.92 -9.02 -10.71
CA VAL A 224 -18.82 -9.59 -9.92
C VAL A 224 -17.68 -9.99 -10.85
N LYS A 225 -16.47 -9.52 -10.54
CA LYS A 225 -15.26 -9.87 -11.30
C LYS A 225 -14.59 -11.08 -10.67
N PHE A 226 -14.40 -12.14 -11.47
CA PHE A 226 -13.64 -13.32 -11.06
C PHE A 226 -12.22 -13.23 -11.63
N PHE A 227 -11.21 -13.35 -10.77
CA PHE A 227 -9.80 -13.39 -11.18
C PHE A 227 -9.28 -14.82 -11.45
N GLY A 228 -10.07 -15.81 -11.06
CA GLY A 228 -9.84 -17.23 -11.33
C GLY A 228 -11.06 -17.89 -11.96
N VAL A 229 -11.16 -19.21 -11.77
CA VAL A 229 -12.31 -19.99 -12.27
C VAL A 229 -13.58 -19.56 -11.51
N PRO A 230 -14.65 -19.12 -12.21
CA PRO A 230 -15.91 -18.78 -11.55
C PRO A 230 -16.50 -19.99 -10.81
N LYS A 231 -16.82 -19.82 -9.53
CA LYS A 231 -17.45 -20.84 -8.67
C LYS A 231 -18.60 -20.23 -7.87
N LEU A 232 -19.45 -21.10 -7.32
CA LEU A 232 -20.57 -20.70 -6.47
C LEU A 232 -20.07 -20.28 -5.08
N GLY A 233 -20.65 -19.21 -4.54
CA GLY A 233 -20.33 -18.69 -3.20
C GLY A 233 -20.93 -17.31 -3.00
N ALA A 234 -20.52 -16.65 -1.93
CA ALA A 234 -20.88 -15.29 -1.58
C ALA A 234 -19.64 -14.39 -1.48
N LEU A 235 -19.86 -13.08 -1.56
CA LEU A 235 -18.85 -12.04 -1.41
C LEU A 235 -19.37 -10.99 -0.43
N VAL A 236 -18.58 -10.65 0.59
CA VAL A 236 -18.81 -9.48 1.45
C VAL A 236 -17.67 -8.50 1.27
N ALA A 237 -17.99 -7.21 1.13
CA ALA A 237 -17.01 -6.15 0.96
C ALA A 237 -17.37 -4.92 1.80
N ARG A 238 -16.36 -4.19 2.25
CA ARG A 238 -16.50 -2.95 3.01
C ARG A 238 -15.39 -1.98 2.66
N ALA A 239 -15.72 -0.71 2.50
CA ALA A 239 -14.74 0.37 2.43
C ALA A 239 -14.49 0.99 3.81
N GLY A 240 -13.25 1.36 4.06
CA GLY A 240 -12.81 2.06 5.26
C GLY A 240 -11.85 3.17 4.91
N GLN A 241 -12.05 4.34 5.51
CA GLN A 241 -11.13 5.46 5.39
C GLN A 241 -10.23 5.49 6.62
N TYR A 242 -8.94 5.77 6.41
CA TYR A 242 -7.99 5.93 7.50
C TYR A 242 -6.98 7.03 7.18
N LYS A 243 -6.34 7.54 8.23
CA LYS A 243 -5.29 8.54 8.12
C LYS A 243 -3.95 7.86 7.90
N SER A 244 -3.41 7.99 6.69
CA SER A 244 -2.12 7.40 6.35
C SER A 244 -0.97 8.32 6.72
N TYR A 245 0.04 7.73 7.36
CA TYR A 245 1.32 8.37 7.67
C TYR A 245 2.43 7.88 6.73
N LEU A 246 2.19 6.81 5.97
CA LEU A 246 3.18 6.22 5.04
C LEU A 246 2.88 6.61 3.59
N HIS A 247 3.18 7.87 3.26
CA HIS A 247 3.01 8.42 1.92
C HIS A 247 4.13 9.42 1.62
N ALA A 248 4.35 9.68 0.32
CA ALA A 248 5.48 10.47 -0.16
C ALA A 248 5.56 11.90 0.38
N ASP A 249 4.41 12.49 0.70
CA ASP A 249 4.30 13.89 1.11
C ASP A 249 4.13 14.06 2.62
N VAL A 250 4.36 13.00 3.42
CA VAL A 250 4.23 13.07 4.90
C VAL A 250 5.09 14.15 5.53
N HIS A 251 6.25 14.43 4.95
CA HIS A 251 7.17 15.43 5.47
C HIS A 251 6.71 16.82 5.05
N ASN A 252 6.28 17.60 6.05
CA ASN A 252 5.86 18.97 5.82
C ASN A 252 7.08 19.90 5.79
N GLU A 253 7.44 20.36 4.59
CA GLU A 253 8.55 21.28 4.37
C GLU A 253 8.31 22.66 5.01
N SER A 254 7.05 23.08 5.16
CA SER A 254 6.70 24.36 5.77
C SER A 254 6.66 24.30 7.30
N LYS A 255 6.29 23.15 7.87
CA LYS A 255 6.24 22.91 9.31
C LYS A 255 6.79 21.52 9.66
N PRO A 256 8.11 21.40 9.88
CA PRO A 256 8.75 20.11 10.14
C PRO A 256 8.22 19.35 11.37
N GLU A 257 7.53 20.03 12.29
CA GLU A 257 6.96 19.45 13.51
C GLU A 257 5.60 18.75 13.29
N GLU A 258 4.89 19.10 12.20
CA GLU A 258 3.55 18.58 11.90
C GLU A 258 3.60 17.71 10.64
N PRO A 259 3.47 16.37 10.73
CA PRO A 259 3.40 15.54 9.53
C PRO A 259 2.13 15.86 8.74
N ASN A 260 2.24 15.87 7.41
CA ASN A 260 1.06 15.85 6.56
C ASN A 260 0.36 14.51 6.74
N VAL A 261 -0.97 14.53 6.75
CA VAL A 261 -1.79 13.33 6.91
C VAL A 261 -2.68 13.22 5.68
N LEU A 262 -2.61 12.08 4.99
CA LEU A 262 -3.42 11.81 3.81
C LEU A 262 -4.52 10.81 4.16
N GLU A 263 -5.75 11.15 3.82
CA GLU A 263 -6.85 10.21 3.95
C GLU A 263 -6.84 9.21 2.80
N GLN A 264 -6.68 7.92 3.12
CA GLN A 264 -6.68 6.83 2.15
C GLN A 264 -7.86 5.90 2.36
N TRP A 265 -8.29 5.26 1.27
CA TRP A 265 -9.40 4.31 1.26
C TRP A 265 -8.90 2.88 1.05
N LEU A 266 -9.23 2.02 2.00
CA LEU A 266 -9.06 0.57 1.91
C LEU A 266 -10.40 -0.09 1.62
N VAL A 267 -10.36 -1.17 0.85
CA VAL A 267 -11.49 -2.04 0.58
C VAL A 267 -11.17 -3.42 1.10
N PHE A 268 -11.87 -3.83 2.16
CA PHE A 268 -11.80 -5.18 2.69
C PHE A 268 -12.81 -6.04 1.94
N SER A 269 -12.42 -7.27 1.59
CA SER A 269 -13.30 -8.21 0.95
C SER A 269 -13.03 -9.62 1.48
N ALA A 270 -14.09 -10.39 1.68
CA ALA A 270 -14.01 -11.80 2.03
C ALA A 270 -15.02 -12.59 1.21
N ASP A 271 -14.63 -13.78 0.77
CA ASP A 271 -15.46 -14.60 -0.10
C ASP A 271 -15.54 -16.05 0.37
N THR A 272 -16.61 -16.73 -0.05
CA THR A 272 -16.83 -18.18 0.15
C THR A 272 -16.87 -18.92 -1.19
N ILE A 273 -16.14 -18.41 -2.20
CA ILE A 273 -16.21 -18.88 -3.59
C ILE A 273 -15.62 -20.27 -3.70
N GLY A 274 -16.47 -21.26 -3.97
CA GLY A 274 -16.11 -22.67 -3.98
C GLY A 274 -16.67 -23.46 -2.80
N GLN A 275 -17.19 -22.78 -1.78
CA GLN A 275 -17.89 -23.41 -0.64
C GLN A 275 -19.42 -23.44 -0.82
N ALA A 276 -19.96 -22.70 -1.80
CA ALA A 276 -21.39 -22.65 -2.12
C ALA A 276 -22.30 -22.24 -0.94
N ARG A 277 -21.81 -21.37 -0.03
CA ARG A 277 -22.57 -20.85 1.12
C ARG A 277 -22.63 -19.34 1.14
N ALA A 278 -23.68 -18.77 1.73
CA ALA A 278 -23.78 -17.35 2.05
C ALA A 278 -23.18 -17.03 3.41
N PHE A 279 -22.82 -15.76 3.64
CA PHE A 279 -22.45 -15.28 4.96
C PHE A 279 -23.69 -15.11 5.85
N THR A 280 -23.58 -15.51 7.10
CA THR A 280 -24.59 -15.30 8.14
C THR A 280 -24.52 -13.86 8.67
N LYS A 281 -25.61 -13.36 9.27
CA LYS A 281 -25.64 -12.03 9.88
C LYS A 281 -24.52 -11.84 10.92
N LYS A 282 -24.30 -12.86 11.77
CA LYS A 282 -23.22 -12.85 12.78
C LYS A 282 -21.83 -12.71 12.16
N GLU A 283 -21.56 -13.40 11.04
CA GLU A 283 -20.29 -13.27 10.31
C GLU A 283 -20.14 -11.87 9.69
N ILE A 284 -21.21 -11.31 9.13
CA ILE A 284 -21.18 -9.95 8.54
C ILE A 284 -20.94 -8.89 9.62
N ASP A 285 -21.60 -8.99 10.77
CA ASP A 285 -21.39 -8.07 11.89
C ASP A 285 -19.95 -8.18 12.45
N ARG A 286 -19.43 -9.41 12.55
CA ARG A 286 -18.04 -9.64 12.97
C ARG A 286 -17.04 -9.09 11.96
N PHE A 287 -17.29 -9.26 10.65
CA PHE A 287 -16.48 -8.66 9.59
C PHE A 287 -16.46 -7.13 9.68
N ARG A 288 -17.62 -6.49 9.91
CA ARG A 288 -17.72 -5.04 10.08
C ARG A 288 -16.91 -4.55 11.27
N HIS A 289 -17.08 -5.17 12.43
CA HIS A 289 -16.38 -4.79 13.66
C HIS A 289 -14.87 -4.99 13.55
N ALA A 290 -14.45 -6.16 13.05
CA ALA A 290 -13.02 -6.48 12.86
C ALA A 290 -12.32 -5.51 11.91
N THR A 291 -12.97 -5.12 10.81
CA THR A 291 -12.40 -4.18 9.84
C THR A 291 -12.34 -2.74 10.38
N GLU A 292 -13.24 -2.35 11.29
CA GLU A 292 -13.18 -1.04 11.96
C GLU A 292 -11.99 -0.97 12.93
N LEU A 293 -11.87 -1.98 13.79
CA LEU A 293 -10.73 -2.12 14.70
C LEU A 293 -9.40 -2.18 13.95
N PHE A 294 -9.39 -2.80 12.77
CA PHE A 294 -8.20 -2.88 11.95
C PHE A 294 -7.75 -1.51 11.42
N LEU A 295 -8.67 -0.64 11.01
CA LEU A 295 -8.32 0.70 10.50
C LEU A 295 -7.65 1.55 11.58
N THR A 296 -8.15 1.51 12.82
CA THR A 296 -7.54 2.23 13.94
C THR A 296 -6.17 1.65 14.29
N THR A 297 -6.06 0.32 14.35
CA THR A 297 -4.79 -0.39 14.59
C THR A 297 -3.76 -0.07 13.50
N LEU A 298 -4.18 0.02 12.24
CA LEU A 298 -3.31 0.37 11.11
C LEU A 298 -2.81 1.82 11.23
N GLU A 299 -3.68 2.76 11.57
CA GLU A 299 -3.31 4.17 11.77
C GLU A 299 -2.25 4.31 12.88
N GLU A 300 -2.46 3.68 14.03
CA GLU A 300 -1.52 3.66 15.15
C GLU A 300 -0.17 3.05 14.73
N LYS A 301 -0.22 1.94 13.97
CA LYS A 301 0.98 1.26 13.49
C LYS A 301 1.76 2.09 12.47
N GLU A 302 1.08 2.68 11.48
CA GLU A 302 1.72 3.55 10.48
C GLU A 302 2.36 4.76 11.16
N ARG A 303 1.68 5.37 12.14
CA ARG A 303 2.21 6.47 12.92
C ARG A 303 3.46 6.08 13.70
N ALA A 304 3.45 4.92 14.37
CA ALA A 304 4.60 4.42 15.12
C ALA A 304 5.81 4.14 14.21
N LEU A 305 5.57 3.55 13.03
CA LEU A 305 6.61 3.31 12.03
C LEU A 305 7.18 4.62 11.48
N TYR A 306 6.31 5.59 11.19
CA TYR A 306 6.71 6.92 10.73
C TYR A 306 7.62 7.63 11.75
N ILE A 307 7.21 7.67 13.03
CA ILE A 307 7.99 8.34 14.09
C ILE A 307 9.39 7.73 14.17
N LYS A 308 9.47 6.39 14.21
CA LYS A 308 10.75 5.66 14.27
C LYS A 308 11.63 5.92 13.03
N ASP A 309 11.06 5.91 11.84
CA ASP A 309 11.79 6.20 10.59
C ASP A 309 12.29 7.65 10.56
N ASN A 310 11.45 8.61 10.95
CA ASN A 310 11.80 10.03 10.97
C ASN A 310 12.88 10.35 12.00
N GLU A 311 12.84 9.73 13.18
CA GLU A 311 13.92 9.84 14.18
C GLU A 311 15.25 9.32 13.63
N ARG A 312 15.24 8.13 13.02
CA ARG A 312 16.43 7.56 12.37
C ARG A 312 16.94 8.45 11.24
N ARG A 313 16.03 9.01 10.43
CA ARG A 313 16.32 9.94 9.34
C ARG A 313 17.14 11.12 9.83
N LEU A 314 16.59 11.84 10.80
CA LEU A 314 17.12 13.12 11.26
C LEU A 314 18.41 12.94 12.06
N SER A 315 18.50 11.87 12.85
CA SER A 315 19.64 11.67 13.76
C SER A 315 20.87 11.04 13.11
N ASN A 316 20.70 10.15 12.12
CA ASN A 316 21.79 9.35 11.59
C ASN A 316 21.90 9.42 10.07
N ASP A 317 20.82 9.06 9.36
CA ASP A 317 20.92 8.80 7.92
C ASP A 317 21.10 10.09 7.10
N GLU A 318 20.33 11.15 7.39
CA GLU A 318 20.38 12.41 6.62
C GLU A 318 21.73 13.14 6.67
N PRO A 319 22.39 13.35 7.82
CA PRO A 319 23.71 13.99 7.84
C PRO A 319 24.76 13.13 7.11
N LEU A 320 24.76 11.82 7.34
CA LEU A 320 25.67 10.89 6.70
C LEU A 320 25.50 10.88 5.17
N LEU A 321 24.25 10.86 4.69
CA LEU A 321 23.94 10.86 3.26
C LEU A 321 24.28 12.19 2.59
N ARG A 322 24.14 13.32 3.27
CA ARG A 322 24.54 14.64 2.75
C ARG A 322 26.05 14.76 2.62
N GLU A 323 26.80 14.36 3.63
CA GLU A 323 28.27 14.33 3.58
C GLU A 323 28.76 13.39 2.46
N PHE A 324 28.14 12.22 2.36
CA PHE A 324 28.39 11.27 1.28
C PHE A 324 28.15 11.88 -0.10
N LEU A 325 27.03 12.60 -0.33
CA LEU A 325 26.74 13.21 -1.61
C LEU A 325 27.80 14.23 -2.03
N VAL A 326 28.25 15.06 -1.10
CA VAL A 326 29.29 16.06 -1.36
C VAL A 326 30.60 15.36 -1.74
N ALA A 327 30.99 14.33 -1.00
CA ALA A 327 32.20 13.55 -1.31
C ALA A 327 32.08 12.81 -2.65
N PHE A 328 30.92 12.25 -2.97
CA PHE A 328 30.63 11.60 -4.25
C PHE A 328 30.73 12.60 -5.40
N ALA A 329 30.08 13.76 -5.28
CA ALA A 329 30.11 14.82 -6.30
C ALA A 329 31.53 15.35 -6.51
N ALA A 330 32.34 15.49 -5.46
CA ALA A 330 33.74 15.89 -5.56
C ALA A 330 34.58 14.87 -6.35
N GLN A 331 34.40 13.56 -6.08
CA GLN A 331 35.09 12.51 -6.83
C GLN A 331 34.70 12.51 -8.31
N VAL A 332 33.41 12.69 -8.60
CA VAL A 332 32.91 12.81 -9.99
C VAL A 332 33.52 14.04 -10.68
N ALA A 333 33.54 15.20 -10.03
CA ALA A 333 34.10 16.42 -10.60
C ALA A 333 35.61 16.29 -10.92
N VAL A 334 36.39 15.71 -10.00
CA VAL A 334 37.83 15.45 -10.22
C VAL A 334 38.04 14.48 -11.39
N HIS A 335 37.19 13.45 -11.52
CA HIS A 335 37.28 12.53 -12.65
C HIS A 335 36.92 13.20 -13.98
N GLU A 336 35.88 14.04 -14.00
CA GLU A 336 35.49 14.82 -15.18
C GLU A 336 36.60 15.79 -15.64
N GLU A 337 37.25 16.49 -14.72
CA GLU A 337 38.39 17.37 -15.03
C GLU A 337 39.59 16.58 -15.60
N ASN A 338 39.90 15.43 -15.02
CA ASN A 338 40.96 14.54 -15.52
C ASN A 338 40.63 14.00 -16.92
N MET A 339 39.37 13.60 -17.17
CA MET A 339 38.93 13.17 -18.50
C MET A 339 39.01 14.29 -19.53
N ALA A 340 38.56 15.50 -19.16
CA ALA A 340 38.63 16.67 -20.04
C ALA A 340 40.07 17.00 -20.46
N THR A 341 41.03 16.80 -19.54
CA THR A 341 42.46 16.99 -19.80
C THR A 341 43.04 15.88 -20.68
N GLN A 342 42.69 14.61 -20.43
CA GLN A 342 43.17 13.46 -21.22
C GLN A 342 42.64 13.45 -22.65
N LEU A 343 41.40 13.90 -22.84
CA LEU A 343 40.73 13.93 -24.14
C LEU A 343 40.85 15.28 -24.84
N ALA A 344 41.66 16.22 -24.35
CA ALA A 344 41.77 17.60 -24.86
C ALA A 344 41.87 17.68 -26.40
N GLY A 345 41.21 18.69 -26.98
CA GLY A 345 41.17 18.88 -28.44
C GLY A 345 42.53 19.38 -28.99
N PRO A 346 42.68 19.44 -30.33
CA PRO A 346 43.85 20.05 -30.94
C PRO A 346 43.99 21.52 -30.48
N PRO A 347 45.22 22.08 -30.49
CA PRO A 347 45.47 23.46 -30.05
C PRO A 347 44.62 24.48 -30.81
N GLU A 348 44.35 25.63 -30.19
CA GLU A 348 43.47 26.69 -30.71
C GLU A 348 43.70 26.98 -32.20
N GLY A 349 42.69 26.70 -33.03
CA GLY A 349 42.67 27.06 -34.46
C GLY A 349 42.31 25.93 -35.45
N GLU A 350 42.26 24.67 -35.01
CA GLU A 350 41.84 23.54 -35.86
C GLU A 350 40.45 23.00 -35.43
N GLU A 351 39.47 23.07 -36.33
CA GLU A 351 38.18 22.39 -36.14
C GLU A 351 38.37 20.89 -36.26
N LEU A 352 38.06 20.14 -35.19
CA LEU A 352 37.97 18.69 -35.24
C LEU A 352 36.88 18.29 -36.22
N SER A 353 37.19 17.33 -37.11
CA SER A 353 36.15 16.69 -37.94
C SER A 353 35.02 16.15 -37.06
N GLU A 354 33.79 16.17 -37.58
CA GLU A 354 32.60 15.65 -36.87
C GLU A 354 32.81 14.20 -36.39
N ALA A 355 33.50 13.38 -37.19
CA ALA A 355 33.85 12.00 -36.83
C ALA A 355 34.78 11.92 -35.60
N ALA A 356 35.77 12.81 -35.49
CA ALA A 356 36.68 12.86 -34.35
C ALA A 356 36.00 13.37 -33.08
N GLN A 357 35.08 14.33 -33.20
CA GLN A 357 34.26 14.79 -32.07
C GLN A 357 33.35 13.67 -31.56
N TYR A 358 32.74 12.92 -32.48
CA TYR A 358 31.86 11.81 -32.15
C TYR A 358 32.61 10.66 -31.46
N GLN A 359 33.79 10.27 -31.96
CA GLN A 359 34.65 9.27 -31.31
C GLN A 359 35.09 9.71 -29.91
N ARG A 360 35.41 10.99 -29.72
CA ARG A 360 35.74 11.56 -28.41
C ARG A 360 34.58 11.44 -27.43
N ALA A 361 33.37 11.84 -27.85
CA ALA A 361 32.16 11.72 -27.02
C ALA A 361 31.86 10.26 -26.66
N ALA A 362 32.07 9.33 -27.60
CA ALA A 362 31.90 7.89 -27.34
C ALA A 362 32.88 7.35 -26.29
N LYS A 363 34.14 7.80 -26.34
CA LYS A 363 35.17 7.45 -25.35
C LYS A 363 34.94 8.10 -24.00
N GLU A 364 34.49 9.35 -23.97
CA GLU A 364 34.07 10.02 -22.74
C GLU A 364 32.92 9.27 -22.05
N ALA A 365 31.89 8.87 -22.80
CA ALA A 365 30.77 8.09 -22.27
C ALA A 365 31.20 6.72 -21.71
N GLU A 366 32.18 6.06 -22.34
CA GLU A 366 32.76 4.79 -21.89
C GLU A 366 33.49 4.93 -20.54
N LEU A 367 34.41 5.91 -20.46
CA LEU A 367 35.20 6.17 -19.25
C LEU A 367 34.31 6.61 -18.10
N ARG A 368 33.37 7.52 -18.37
CA ARG A 368 32.42 8.01 -17.36
C ARG A 368 31.56 6.88 -16.79
N LEU A 369 31.03 6.00 -17.64
CA LEU A 369 30.20 4.88 -17.19
C LEU A 369 30.99 3.88 -16.35
N SER A 370 32.21 3.52 -16.78
CA SER A 370 33.05 2.59 -16.01
C SER A 370 33.41 3.14 -14.63
N PHE A 371 33.85 4.41 -14.57
CA PHE A 371 34.16 5.08 -13.30
C PHE A 371 32.94 5.14 -12.35
N LEU A 372 31.79 5.61 -12.84
CA LEU A 372 30.58 5.71 -12.01
C LEU A 372 30.10 4.35 -11.52
N THR A 373 30.22 3.30 -12.34
CA THR A 373 29.84 1.94 -11.95
C THR A 373 30.71 1.43 -10.80
N THR A 374 32.04 1.57 -10.91
CA THR A 374 32.97 1.19 -9.83
C THR A 374 32.75 2.03 -8.57
N LEU A 375 32.49 3.33 -8.73
CA LEU A 375 32.22 4.22 -7.61
C LEU A 375 30.94 3.82 -6.87
N LEU A 376 29.84 3.53 -7.57
CA LEU A 376 28.62 3.03 -6.95
C LEU A 376 28.84 1.69 -6.23
N ILE A 377 29.56 0.75 -6.84
CA ILE A 377 29.88 -0.56 -6.24
C ILE A 377 30.61 -0.38 -4.90
N SER A 378 31.58 0.55 -4.86
CA SER A 378 32.35 0.84 -3.64
C SER A 378 31.51 1.42 -2.50
N HIS A 379 30.33 1.95 -2.81
CA HIS A 379 29.46 2.65 -1.87
C HIS A 379 28.09 1.97 -1.65
N ILE A 380 27.93 0.71 -2.08
CA ILE A 380 26.67 -0.04 -1.92
C ILE A 380 26.13 -0.02 -0.48
N PRO A 381 26.92 -0.19 0.59
CA PRO A 381 26.39 -0.14 1.95
C PRO A 381 25.66 1.18 2.25
N THR A 382 26.22 2.30 1.81
CA THR A 382 25.61 3.64 1.97
C THR A 382 24.37 3.80 1.08
N LEU A 383 24.42 3.33 -0.17
CA LEU A 383 23.28 3.39 -1.08
C LEU A 383 22.10 2.56 -0.56
N SER A 384 22.38 1.41 0.07
CA SER A 384 21.36 0.52 0.62
C SER A 384 20.59 1.12 1.80
N LEU A 385 21.06 2.21 2.41
CA LEU A 385 20.30 2.92 3.44
C LEU A 385 18.95 3.44 2.94
N ALA A 386 18.82 3.68 1.63
CA ALA A 386 17.54 4.05 1.02
C ALA A 386 16.50 2.93 1.15
N SER A 387 16.88 1.64 1.08
CA SER A 387 15.93 0.53 1.19
C SER A 387 15.36 0.37 2.60
N ALA A 388 16.04 0.90 3.61
CA ALA A 388 15.59 0.82 4.99
C ALA A 388 14.44 1.79 5.29
N ARG A 389 14.09 2.68 4.35
CA ARG A 389 13.01 3.66 4.49
C ARG A 389 11.64 3.00 4.45
N VAL A 390 10.86 3.25 5.50
CA VAL A 390 9.46 2.83 5.55
C VAL A 390 8.57 3.83 4.80
N VAL A 391 8.90 5.12 4.87
CA VAL A 391 8.17 6.18 4.16
C VAL A 391 8.56 6.16 2.67
N PRO A 392 7.59 6.08 1.74
CA PRO A 392 7.87 6.17 0.32
C PRO A 392 8.52 7.50 -0.08
N PHE A 393 9.39 7.47 -1.09
CA PHE A 393 9.93 8.69 -1.67
C PHE A 393 8.93 9.38 -2.62
N LYS A 394 9.17 10.66 -2.91
CA LYS A 394 8.43 11.43 -3.94
C LYS A 394 8.53 10.78 -5.32
N GLY A 395 7.51 11.00 -6.16
CA GLY A 395 7.37 10.33 -7.45
C GLY A 395 8.58 10.46 -8.38
N PHE A 396 9.24 11.62 -8.42
CA PHE A 396 10.44 11.83 -9.25
C PHE A 396 11.66 11.04 -8.73
N VAL A 397 11.81 10.89 -7.42
CA VAL A 397 12.84 10.04 -6.81
C VAL A 397 12.58 8.57 -7.14
N LEU A 398 11.33 8.13 -7.01
CA LEU A 398 10.95 6.76 -7.38
C LEU A 398 11.15 6.47 -8.87
N THR A 399 10.88 7.46 -9.73
CA THR A 399 11.15 7.36 -11.18
C THR A 399 12.63 7.21 -11.46
N THR A 400 13.48 7.93 -10.71
CA THR A 400 14.95 7.79 -10.81
C THR A 400 15.42 6.39 -10.39
N PHE A 401 14.90 5.85 -9.30
CA PHE A 401 15.22 4.47 -8.89
C PHE A 401 14.70 3.44 -9.89
N ALA A 402 13.47 3.61 -10.39
CA ALA A 402 12.89 2.72 -11.38
C ALA A 402 13.71 2.71 -12.68
N ALA A 403 14.08 3.87 -13.21
CA ALA A 403 14.92 3.99 -14.40
C ALA A 403 16.27 3.27 -14.22
N THR A 404 16.91 3.47 -13.07
CA THR A 404 18.16 2.79 -12.71
C THR A 404 18.00 1.26 -12.70
N LEU A 405 16.94 0.76 -12.06
CA LEU A 405 16.68 -0.67 -11.98
C LEU A 405 16.29 -1.27 -13.35
N GLU A 406 15.55 -0.55 -14.19
CA GLU A 406 15.28 -0.96 -15.58
C GLU A 406 16.59 -1.08 -16.38
N LEU A 407 17.54 -0.16 -16.20
CA LEU A 407 18.87 -0.21 -16.83
C LEU A 407 19.74 -1.36 -16.31
N LEU A 408 19.52 -1.81 -15.07
CA LEU A 408 20.12 -3.01 -14.48
C LEU A 408 19.44 -4.32 -14.93
N GLY A 409 18.36 -4.24 -15.71
CA GLY A 409 17.68 -5.40 -16.31
C GLY A 409 16.43 -5.87 -15.58
N TYR A 410 15.96 -5.15 -14.55
CA TYR A 410 14.68 -5.45 -13.91
C TYR A 410 13.50 -5.10 -14.83
N THR A 411 12.41 -5.87 -14.75
CA THR A 411 11.26 -5.65 -15.61
C THR A 411 10.27 -4.68 -14.97
N ARG A 412 9.41 -4.06 -15.80
CA ARG A 412 8.35 -3.18 -15.30
C ARG A 412 7.40 -3.85 -14.31
N ARG A 413 7.20 -5.17 -14.41
CA ARG A 413 6.35 -5.91 -13.46
C ARG A 413 6.94 -5.90 -12.05
N ASP A 414 8.26 -5.83 -11.97
CA ASP A 414 9.03 -5.84 -10.73
C ASP A 414 9.15 -4.44 -10.11
N LEU A 415 8.82 -3.37 -10.84
CA LEU A 415 9.08 -1.99 -10.42
C LEU A 415 7.81 -1.12 -10.32
N TYR A 416 6.83 -1.39 -11.16
CA TYR A 416 5.64 -0.56 -11.31
C TYR A 416 4.40 -1.21 -10.68
N ASN A 417 3.52 -0.36 -10.19
CA ASN A 417 2.18 -0.77 -9.81
C ASN A 417 1.37 -1.03 -11.10
N PRO A 418 0.78 -2.23 -11.28
CA PRO A 418 0.07 -2.57 -12.51
C PRO A 418 -1.21 -1.75 -12.72
N ALA A 419 -1.82 -1.23 -11.66
CA ALA A 419 -3.04 -0.44 -11.73
C ALA A 419 -2.77 1.04 -12.06
N THR A 420 -1.74 1.64 -11.44
CA THR A 420 -1.45 3.07 -11.62
C THR A 420 -0.38 3.33 -12.69
N SER A 421 0.33 2.30 -13.15
CA SER A 421 1.52 2.42 -14.01
C SER A 421 2.59 3.36 -13.45
N GLN A 422 2.58 3.62 -12.14
CA GLN A 422 3.59 4.41 -11.45
C GLN A 422 4.59 3.51 -10.71
N PRO A 423 5.85 3.97 -10.52
CA PRO A 423 6.83 3.27 -9.69
C PRO A 423 6.28 2.97 -8.29
N SER A 424 6.46 1.75 -7.81
CA SER A 424 5.97 1.31 -6.49
C SER A 424 7.13 1.16 -5.51
N TRP A 425 7.10 1.91 -4.41
CA TRP A 425 8.13 1.81 -3.37
C TRP A 425 8.17 0.42 -2.73
N ASP A 426 7.01 -0.21 -2.51
CA ASP A 426 6.91 -1.57 -1.95
C ASP A 426 7.65 -2.60 -2.81
N LYS A 427 7.69 -2.40 -4.13
CA LYS A 427 8.43 -3.26 -5.07
C LYS A 427 9.90 -2.85 -5.25
N ILE A 428 10.20 -1.56 -5.25
CA ILE A 428 11.54 -1.01 -5.47
C ILE A 428 12.44 -1.18 -4.25
N SER A 429 11.91 -0.95 -3.04
CA SER A 429 12.69 -0.95 -1.80
C SER A 429 13.50 -2.24 -1.60
N PRO A 430 12.94 -3.45 -1.73
CA PRO A 430 13.70 -4.70 -1.59
C PRO A 430 14.84 -4.85 -2.60
N LEU A 431 14.70 -4.29 -3.81
CA LEU A 431 15.71 -4.34 -4.86
C LEU A 431 16.88 -3.39 -4.61
N LEU A 432 16.67 -2.34 -3.81
CA LEU A 432 17.71 -1.44 -3.33
C LEU A 432 18.44 -1.97 -2.09
N GLY A 433 18.07 -3.15 -1.58
CA GLY A 433 18.79 -3.80 -0.49
C GLY A 433 20.21 -4.20 -0.88
N GLU A 434 21.12 -4.22 0.09
CA GLU A 434 22.56 -4.46 -0.12
C GLU A 434 22.83 -5.70 -0.98
N ALA A 435 22.23 -6.85 -0.63
CA ALA A 435 22.45 -8.10 -1.35
C ALA A 435 22.02 -8.05 -2.83
N MET A 436 20.87 -7.41 -3.11
CA MET A 436 20.34 -7.31 -4.47
C MET A 436 21.16 -6.32 -5.30
N LEU A 437 21.51 -5.16 -4.73
CA LEU A 437 22.36 -4.17 -5.38
C LEU A 437 23.76 -4.72 -5.68
N THR A 438 24.40 -5.41 -4.73
CA THR A 438 25.70 -6.06 -4.96
C THR A 438 25.62 -7.04 -6.12
N THR A 439 24.57 -7.87 -6.15
CA THR A 439 24.40 -8.85 -7.22
C THR A 439 24.20 -8.17 -8.58
N SER A 440 23.30 -7.19 -8.67
CA SER A 440 22.99 -6.53 -9.94
C SER A 440 24.12 -5.65 -10.45
N MET A 441 24.79 -4.89 -9.57
CA MET A 441 25.88 -3.99 -9.97
C MET A 441 27.12 -4.77 -10.41
N ASN A 442 27.48 -5.87 -9.73
CA ASN A 442 28.60 -6.72 -10.13
C ASN A 442 28.30 -7.44 -11.47
N ALA A 443 27.05 -7.85 -11.70
CA ALA A 443 26.63 -8.40 -13.00
C ALA A 443 26.73 -7.34 -14.11
N PHE A 444 26.37 -6.10 -13.82
CA PHE A 444 26.52 -4.98 -14.75
C PHE A 444 28.00 -4.69 -15.05
N GLU A 445 28.86 -4.64 -14.03
CA GLU A 445 30.32 -4.46 -14.19
C GLU A 445 30.93 -5.58 -15.05
N SER A 446 30.55 -6.84 -14.81
CA SER A 446 30.99 -7.98 -15.63
C SER A 446 30.58 -7.83 -17.10
N SER A 447 29.41 -7.22 -17.34
CA SER A 447 28.94 -6.91 -18.68
C SER A 447 29.77 -5.80 -19.34
N LEU A 448 30.18 -4.78 -18.59
CA LEU A 448 31.10 -3.73 -19.07
C LEU A 448 32.48 -4.30 -19.44
N VAL A 449 33.01 -5.23 -18.64
CA VAL A 449 34.27 -5.93 -18.95
C VAL A 449 34.14 -6.71 -20.27
N THR A 450 33.02 -7.42 -20.45
CA THR A 450 32.72 -8.16 -21.68
C THR A 450 32.63 -7.22 -22.89
N MET A 451 31.99 -6.06 -22.73
CA MET A 451 31.93 -5.03 -23.76
C MET A 451 33.33 -4.52 -24.14
N GLY A 452 34.22 -4.34 -23.16
CA GLY A 452 35.62 -3.97 -23.39
C GLY A 452 36.34 -5.00 -24.26
N SER A 453 36.23 -6.29 -23.92
CA SER A 453 36.83 -7.37 -24.71
C SER A 453 36.26 -7.46 -26.14
N LEU A 454 34.96 -7.20 -26.32
CA LEU A 454 34.34 -7.15 -27.65
C LEU A 454 34.80 -5.93 -28.45
N ALA A 455 34.99 -4.78 -27.81
CA ALA A 455 35.48 -3.56 -28.46
C ALA A 455 36.94 -3.69 -28.91
N GLU A 456 37.77 -4.43 -28.17
CA GLU A 456 39.12 -4.79 -28.59
C GLU A 456 39.13 -5.73 -29.81
N ALA A 457 38.13 -6.61 -29.92
CA ALA A 457 38.01 -7.54 -31.04
C ALA A 457 37.49 -6.86 -32.31
N ASP A 458 36.42 -6.06 -32.21
CA ASP A 458 35.78 -5.39 -33.35
C ASP A 458 34.90 -4.22 -32.89
N SER A 459 35.44 -3.00 -32.96
CA SER A 459 34.74 -1.75 -32.62
C SER A 459 34.46 -0.85 -33.83
N THR A 460 34.78 -1.32 -35.04
CA THR A 460 34.63 -0.53 -36.27
C THR A 460 33.56 -1.08 -37.19
N SER A 461 33.27 -2.39 -37.15
CA SER A 461 32.19 -2.96 -37.97
C SER A 461 30.83 -2.78 -37.32
N ALA A 462 29.78 -2.71 -38.15
CA ALA A 462 28.40 -2.66 -37.67
C ALA A 462 28.06 -3.89 -36.80
N LYS A 463 28.55 -5.07 -37.20
CA LYS A 463 28.31 -6.33 -36.48
C LYS A 463 29.00 -6.36 -35.11
N GLY A 464 30.23 -5.87 -35.02
CA GLY A 464 30.99 -5.74 -33.78
C GLY A 464 30.30 -4.79 -32.79
N LEU A 465 29.90 -3.61 -33.27
CA LEU A 465 29.17 -2.62 -32.47
C LEU A 465 27.80 -3.13 -32.00
N GLN A 466 27.07 -3.87 -32.84
CA GLN A 466 25.84 -4.55 -32.43
C GLN A 466 26.08 -5.62 -31.36
N ALA A 467 27.20 -6.36 -31.41
CA ALA A 467 27.57 -7.33 -30.39
C ALA A 467 27.89 -6.64 -29.06
N ILE A 468 28.65 -5.54 -29.09
CA ILE A 468 28.94 -4.69 -27.92
C ILE A 468 27.63 -4.15 -27.33
N ARG A 469 26.71 -3.66 -28.18
CA ARG A 469 25.40 -3.15 -27.73
C ARG A 469 24.55 -4.23 -27.05
N LYS A 470 24.58 -5.46 -27.56
CA LYS A 470 23.85 -6.61 -26.99
C LYS A 470 24.43 -7.08 -25.65
N ALA A 471 25.72 -6.84 -25.41
CA ALA A 471 26.35 -7.15 -24.14
C ALA A 471 25.94 -6.17 -23.01
N LEU A 472 25.48 -4.96 -23.34
CA LEU A 472 24.95 -4.02 -22.35
C LEU A 472 23.58 -4.48 -21.82
N PRO A 473 23.39 -4.68 -20.50
CA PRO A 473 22.12 -5.14 -19.93
C PRO A 473 20.94 -4.20 -20.22
N ALA A 474 21.21 -2.89 -20.31
CA ALA A 474 20.22 -1.88 -20.62
C ALA A 474 19.65 -2.08 -22.04
N THR A 475 18.42 -2.58 -22.13
CA THR A 475 17.72 -2.74 -23.42
C THR A 475 17.48 -1.38 -24.10
N PRO A 476 17.33 -1.32 -25.44
CA PRO A 476 17.02 -0.06 -26.13
C PRO A 476 15.75 0.61 -25.60
N ALA A 477 14.72 -0.18 -25.28
CA ALA A 477 13.48 0.30 -24.69
C ALA A 477 13.71 0.91 -23.29
N ALA A 478 14.47 0.23 -22.43
CA ALA A 478 14.81 0.73 -21.10
C ALA A 478 15.63 2.03 -21.18
N ALA A 479 16.61 2.12 -22.09
CA ALA A 479 17.41 3.32 -22.27
C ALA A 479 16.57 4.52 -22.74
N SER A 480 15.66 4.32 -23.71
CA SER A 480 14.76 5.36 -24.19
C SER A 480 13.78 5.84 -23.11
N GLN A 481 13.22 4.91 -22.32
CA GLN A 481 12.29 5.22 -21.25
C GLN A 481 12.98 5.92 -20.07
N ALA A 482 14.16 5.44 -19.67
CA ALA A 482 15.00 6.09 -18.67
C ALA A 482 15.34 7.51 -19.11
N LYS A 483 15.73 7.73 -20.38
CA LYS A 483 15.97 9.07 -20.91
C LYS A 483 14.74 9.97 -20.79
N GLN A 484 13.58 9.50 -21.22
CA GLN A 484 12.35 10.29 -21.14
C GLN A 484 12.03 10.67 -19.69
N GLY A 485 12.03 9.68 -18.78
CA GLY A 485 11.72 9.92 -17.37
C GLY A 485 12.74 10.82 -16.66
N LEU A 486 14.03 10.70 -16.96
CA LEU A 486 15.07 11.49 -16.33
C LEU A 486 15.17 12.91 -16.89
N THR A 487 14.82 13.14 -18.16
CA THR A 487 14.86 14.48 -18.79
C THR A 487 13.82 15.43 -18.17
N GLU A 488 12.71 14.90 -17.69
CA GLU A 488 11.64 15.67 -17.04
C GLU A 488 11.98 16.03 -15.58
N ILE A 489 13.07 15.48 -15.02
CA ILE A 489 13.43 15.62 -13.61
C ILE A 489 14.58 16.63 -13.45
N SER A 490 14.38 17.62 -12.58
CA SER A 490 15.44 18.55 -12.17
C SER A 490 16.47 17.84 -11.29
N LYS A 491 17.74 17.86 -11.68
CA LYS A 491 18.84 17.33 -10.86
C LYS A 491 18.88 17.96 -9.46
N ALA A 492 18.66 19.27 -9.36
CA ALA A 492 18.68 19.98 -8.07
C ALA A 492 17.58 19.46 -7.12
N ASP A 493 16.42 19.09 -7.67
CA ASP A 493 15.29 18.57 -6.89
C ASP A 493 15.59 17.15 -6.39
N VAL A 494 16.26 16.33 -7.21
CA VAL A 494 16.74 14.99 -6.82
C VAL A 494 17.80 15.08 -5.74
N ASP A 495 18.78 15.98 -5.91
CA ASP A 495 19.87 16.21 -4.95
C ASP A 495 19.31 16.61 -3.57
N ALA A 496 18.30 17.48 -3.55
CA ALA A 496 17.64 17.91 -2.32
C ALA A 496 16.78 16.80 -1.69
N ALA A 497 16.09 15.99 -2.49
CA ALA A 497 15.14 15.00 -2.00
C ALA A 497 15.78 13.67 -1.57
N SER A 498 16.84 13.23 -2.26
CA SER A 498 17.51 11.96 -1.95
C SER A 498 18.94 11.93 -2.50
N PRO A 499 19.96 12.03 -1.62
CA PRO A 499 21.36 11.81 -1.97
C PRO A 499 21.63 10.52 -2.74
N VAL A 500 20.98 9.43 -2.34
CA VAL A 500 21.13 8.12 -2.99
C VAL A 500 20.56 8.17 -4.42
N ALA A 501 19.40 8.80 -4.60
CA ALA A 501 18.81 8.96 -5.92
C ALA A 501 19.66 9.83 -6.84
N SER A 502 20.35 10.85 -6.31
CA SER A 502 21.29 11.68 -7.07
C SER A 502 22.46 10.86 -7.65
N CYS A 503 23.06 9.98 -6.85
CA CYS A 503 24.12 9.08 -7.32
C CYS A 503 23.63 8.19 -8.47
N PHE A 504 22.42 7.63 -8.33
CA PHE A 504 21.81 6.81 -9.38
C PHE A 504 21.35 7.61 -10.60
N TYR A 505 20.92 8.86 -10.43
CA TYR A 505 20.56 9.76 -11.52
C TYR A 505 21.76 10.00 -12.44
N VAL A 506 22.91 10.37 -11.86
CA VAL A 506 24.15 10.62 -12.62
C VAL A 506 24.64 9.35 -13.32
N TRP A 507 24.59 8.20 -12.65
CA TRP A 507 24.94 6.92 -13.26
C TRP A 507 24.01 6.54 -14.42
N SER A 508 22.69 6.67 -14.23
CA SER A 508 21.70 6.32 -15.25
C SER A 508 21.85 7.18 -16.52
N LEU A 509 22.17 8.47 -16.37
CA LEU A 509 22.51 9.32 -17.51
C LEU A 509 23.76 8.84 -18.26
N ALA A 510 24.79 8.36 -17.56
CA ALA A 510 25.99 7.81 -18.18
C ALA A 510 25.70 6.49 -18.93
N VAL A 511 24.83 5.63 -18.39
CA VAL A 511 24.38 4.40 -19.07
C VAL A 511 23.64 4.74 -20.36
N VAL A 512 22.68 5.69 -20.28
CA VAL A 512 21.92 6.16 -21.45
C VAL A 512 22.85 6.73 -22.51
N ALA A 513 23.76 7.63 -22.13
CA ALA A 513 24.73 8.23 -23.05
C ALA A 513 25.59 7.17 -23.76
N ARG A 514 26.07 6.16 -23.03
CA ARG A 514 26.84 5.06 -23.61
C ARG A 514 26.00 4.19 -24.55
N ALA A 515 24.76 3.88 -24.18
CA ALA A 515 23.85 3.11 -25.01
C ALA A 515 23.53 3.82 -26.33
N GLU A 516 23.26 5.13 -26.29
CA GLU A 516 22.99 5.96 -27.47
C GLU A 516 24.23 6.07 -28.36
N SER A 517 25.40 6.31 -27.76
CA SER A 517 26.67 6.38 -28.50
C SER A 517 26.97 5.08 -29.26
N ILE A 518 26.86 3.91 -28.63
CA ILE A 518 27.13 2.64 -29.33
C ILE A 518 26.09 2.40 -30.44
N THR A 519 24.83 2.76 -30.20
CA THR A 519 23.76 2.56 -31.18
C THR A 519 23.99 3.41 -32.43
N ALA A 520 24.29 4.69 -32.25
CA ALA A 520 24.58 5.58 -33.38
C ALA A 520 25.91 5.24 -34.08
N MET A 521 26.93 4.74 -33.37
CA MET A 521 28.14 4.18 -34.01
C MET A 521 27.79 2.98 -34.90
N ALA A 522 26.92 2.08 -34.43
CA ALA A 522 26.53 0.89 -35.19
C ALA A 522 25.73 1.26 -36.45
N GLU A 523 24.83 2.25 -36.36
CA GLU A 523 24.07 2.76 -37.50
C GLU A 523 24.97 3.44 -38.53
N GLN A 524 25.93 4.25 -38.10
CA GLN A 524 26.89 4.89 -38.99
C GLN A 524 27.79 3.86 -39.69
N ALA A 525 28.28 2.86 -38.96
CA ALA A 525 29.08 1.78 -39.55
C ALA A 525 28.26 1.00 -40.59
N GLN A 526 26.99 0.71 -40.30
CA GLN A 526 26.10 0.03 -41.26
C GLN A 526 25.89 0.85 -42.53
N GLN A 527 25.66 2.16 -42.40
CA GLN A 527 25.50 3.05 -43.56
C GLN A 527 26.75 3.06 -44.44
N LEU A 528 27.95 3.14 -43.84
CA LEU A 528 29.21 3.11 -44.59
C LEU A 528 29.45 1.75 -45.27
N GLU A 529 29.09 0.64 -44.60
CA GLU A 529 29.16 -0.70 -45.18
C GLU A 529 28.18 -0.85 -46.36
N ASP A 530 26.96 -0.34 -46.24
CA ASP A 530 25.93 -0.38 -47.28
C ASP A 530 26.31 0.52 -48.49
N GLU A 531 26.88 1.71 -48.25
CA GLU A 531 27.39 2.60 -49.29
C GLU A 531 28.58 1.98 -50.04
N ALA A 532 29.50 1.33 -49.32
CA ALA A 532 30.62 0.63 -49.93
C ALA A 532 30.15 -0.57 -50.77
N ALA A 533 29.13 -1.31 -50.32
CA ALA A 533 28.52 -2.40 -51.07
C ALA A 533 27.83 -1.88 -52.34
N ALA A 534 27.06 -0.80 -52.26
CA ALA A 534 26.39 -0.18 -53.40
C ALA A 534 27.40 0.36 -54.44
N ALA A 535 28.51 0.96 -53.99
CA ALA A 535 29.59 1.40 -54.87
C ALA A 535 30.32 0.24 -55.57
N ALA A 536 30.45 -0.92 -54.89
CA ALA A 536 31.01 -2.12 -55.48
C ALA A 536 30.08 -2.78 -56.51
N GLU A 537 28.76 -2.74 -56.30
CA GLU A 537 27.79 -3.22 -57.30
C GLU A 537 27.68 -2.29 -58.52
N GLY A 538 27.73 -0.97 -58.32
CA GLY A 538 27.68 0.01 -59.41
C GLY A 538 28.92 0.07 -60.31
N THR A 539 30.05 -0.49 -59.87
CA THR A 539 31.29 -0.58 -60.67
C THR A 539 31.43 -1.93 -61.41
N GLY A 540 30.54 -2.89 -61.16
CA GLY A 540 30.53 -4.20 -61.80
C GLY A 540 29.75 -4.30 -63.12
N ASP A 541 28.93 -3.29 -63.46
CA ASP A 541 28.06 -3.29 -64.65
C ASP A 541 28.66 -2.52 -65.86
N ASP A 542 29.88 -1.99 -65.71
CA ASP A 542 30.63 -1.25 -66.76
C ASP A 542 31.89 -2.00 -67.26
N ALA A 543 31.94 -3.33 -67.08
CA ALA A 543 33.05 -4.21 -67.51
C ALA A 543 32.68 -5.15 -68.66
#